data_AF-T1BIZ2-F1
#
_entry.id   AF-T1BIZ2-F1
#
_cell.length_a   1.000
_cell.length_b   1.000
_cell.length_c   1.000
_cell.angle_alpha   90.00
_cell.angle_beta   90.00
_cell.angle_gamma   90.00
#
_symmetry.space_group_name_H-M   'P 1'
#
loop_
_entity.id
_entity.type
_entity.pdbx_description
1 polymer ?
#
loop_
_entity_poly.entity_id
_entity_poly.type
_entity_poly.pdbx_seq_one_letter_code
_entity_poly.pdbx_strand_id
1 'polypeptide(L)' 'MKSRTQGMWWGTAIEAPDPGALARFYSELLGWPIGHEEPGTAILAAPEGSIFVVFQQAT' A
#
# COMPACT_ATOMS: atom_id res chain seq x y z
N MET A 1 -10.12 12.26 -17.92
CA MET A 1 -9.31 11.67 -16.83
C MET A 1 -7.94 11.37 -17.42
N LYS A 2 -6.85 12.01 -16.97
CA LYS A 2 -5.52 11.71 -17.52
C LYS A 2 -5.17 10.27 -17.12
N SER A 3 -4.86 9.43 -18.11
CA SER A 3 -4.36 8.07 -17.85
C SER A 3 -3.14 8.19 -16.93
N ARG A 4 -3.05 7.34 -15.91
CA ARG A 4 -1.90 7.28 -15.00
C ARG A 4 -0.70 6.84 -15.84
N THR A 5 0.13 7.80 -16.24
CA THR A 5 1.26 7.56 -17.14
C THR A 5 2.30 6.68 -16.46
N GLN A 6 2.92 5.80 -17.25
CA GLN A 6 4.04 4.97 -16.81
C GLN A 6 5.15 5.86 -16.23
N GLY A 7 5.63 5.54 -15.03
CA GLY A 7 6.70 6.29 -14.34
C GLY A 7 6.24 7.22 -13.21
N MET A 8 4.93 7.41 -13.00
CA MET A 8 4.41 8.04 -11.79
C MET A 8 3.85 6.98 -10.84
N TRP A 9 4.32 7.04 -9.59
CA TRP A 9 3.82 6.22 -8.50
C TRP A 9 2.49 6.79 -8.04
N TRP A 10 1.44 5.96 -8.08
CA TRP A 10 0.13 6.35 -7.60
C TRP A 10 -0.53 5.21 -6.83
N GLY A 11 -1.18 5.51 -5.72
CA GLY A 11 -1.78 4.49 -4.85
C GLY A 11 -2.96 5.00 -4.03
N THR A 12 -3.66 4.07 -3.40
CA THR A 12 -4.71 4.39 -2.41
C THR A 12 -4.08 4.47 -1.03
N ALA A 13 -4.40 5.51 -0.27
CA ALA A 13 -4.06 5.60 1.15
C ALA A 13 -5.30 5.24 1.99
N ILE A 14 -5.11 4.38 2.99
CA ILE A 14 -6.15 3.88 3.88
C ILE A 14 -5.69 4.12 5.32
N GLU A 15 -6.53 4.77 6.12
CA GLU A 15 -6.26 4.95 7.55
C GLU A 15 -6.63 3.69 8.34
N ALA A 16 -5.77 3.31 9.29
CA ALA A 16 -5.94 2.12 10.10
C ALA A 16 -5.44 2.37 11.54
N PRO A 17 -6.10 1.82 12.58
CA PRO A 17 -5.56 1.84 13.94
C PRO A 17 -4.23 1.09 14.06
N ASP A 18 -4.06 0.02 13.27
CA ASP A 18 -2.81 -0.74 13.14
C ASP A 18 -2.50 -0.95 11.65
N PRO A 19 -1.66 -0.08 11.05
CA PRO A 19 -1.25 -0.18 9.65
C PRO A 19 -0.51 -1.48 9.32
N GLY A 20 0.30 -1.97 10.26
CA GLY A 20 1.07 -3.19 10.09
C GLY A 20 0.19 -4.44 10.06
N ALA A 21 -0.85 -4.49 10.89
CA ALA A 21 -1.82 -5.59 10.86
C ALA A 21 -2.59 -5.63 9.54
N LEU A 22 -3.07 -4.47 9.04
CA LEU A 22 -3.74 -4.41 7.74
C LEU A 22 -2.80 -4.81 6.61
N ALA A 23 -1.55 -4.34 6.63
CA ALA A 23 -0.56 -4.68 5.62
C ALA A 23 -0.32 -6.19 5.52
N ARG A 24 -0.12 -6.86 6.65
CA ARG A 24 0.04 -8.33 6.70
C ARG A 24 -1.20 -9.05 6.17
N PHE A 25 -2.39 -8.63 6.59
CA PHE A 25 -3.64 -9.22 6.12
C PHE A 25 -3.80 -9.11 4.60
N TYR A 26 -3.60 -7.91 4.04
CA TYR A 26 -3.75 -7.70 2.60
C TYR A 26 -2.59 -8.28 1.80
N SER A 27 -1.39 -8.38 2.37
CA SER A 27 -0.24 -9.02 1.72
C SER A 27 -0.54 -10.49 1.47
N GLU A 28 -1.03 -11.20 2.50
CA GLU A 28 -1.45 -12.60 2.38
C GLU A 28 -2.68 -12.76 1.47
N LEU A 29 -3.68 -11.89 1.60
CA LEU A 29 -4.91 -11.97 0.81
C LEU A 29 -4.66 -11.76 -0.70
N LEU A 30 -3.78 -10.81 -1.06
CA LEU A 30 -3.54 -10.42 -2.44
C LEU A 30 -2.30 -11.11 -3.04
N GLY A 31 -1.45 -11.72 -2.22
CA GLY A 31 -0.13 -12.20 -2.61
C GLY A 31 0.84 -11.08 -2.98
N TRP A 32 0.61 -9.85 -2.49
CA TRP A 32 1.43 -8.68 -2.78
C TRP A 32 2.52 -8.52 -1.72
N PRO A 33 3.78 -8.26 -2.09
CA PRO A 33 4.84 -8.03 -1.12
C PRO A 33 4.61 -6.72 -0.34
N ILE A 34 4.97 -6.75 0.94
CA ILE A 34 5.17 -5.53 1.73
C ILE A 34 6.48 -4.89 1.24
N GLY A 35 6.37 -3.74 0.60
CA GLY A 35 7.53 -3.01 0.05
C GLY A 35 8.18 -2.08 1.07
N HIS A 36 7.43 -1.65 2.08
CA HIS A 36 7.90 -0.80 3.18
C HIS A 36 7.05 -1.00 4.42
N GLU A 37 7.66 -1.03 5.60
CA GLU A 37 6.95 -1.07 6.89
C GLU A 37 7.76 -0.31 7.95
N GLU A 38 7.12 0.63 8.63
CA GLU A 38 7.66 1.41 9.74
C GLU A 38 6.54 1.73 10.74
N PRO A 39 6.86 2.17 11.97
CA PRO A 39 5.83 2.58 12.93
C PRO A 39 4.88 3.62 12.33
N GLY A 40 3.60 3.27 12.25
CA GLY A 40 2.54 4.13 11.74
C GLY A 40 2.32 4.13 10.23
N THR A 41 3.15 3.44 9.44
CA THR A 41 2.99 3.36 7.98
C THR A 41 3.41 2.00 7.42
N ALA A 42 2.64 1.44 6.51
CA ALA A 42 3.02 0.26 5.73
C ALA A 42 2.57 0.36 4.27
N ILE A 43 3.35 -0.19 3.35
CA ILE A 43 3.11 -0.08 1.91
C ILE A 43 3.16 -1.46 1.26
N LEU A 44 2.11 -1.79 0.49
CA LEU A 44 2.07 -2.96 -0.38
C LEU A 44 2.35 -2.52 -1.81
N ALA A 45 3.26 -3.22 -2.48
CA ALA A 45 3.57 -3.00 -3.88
C ALA A 45 2.89 -4.08 -4.73
N ALA A 46 2.12 -3.68 -5.75
CA ALA A 46 1.61 -4.63 -6.73
C ALA A 46 2.79 -5.27 -7.48
N PRO A 47 2.76 -6.58 -7.77
CA PRO A 47 3.83 -7.24 -8.52
C PRO A 47 4.04 -6.66 -9.93
N GLU A 48 2.99 -6.10 -10.51
CA GLU A 48 3.01 -5.50 -11.85
C GLU A 48 2.49 -4.05 -11.82
N GLY A 49 3.18 -3.16 -12.53
CA GLY A 49 2.78 -1.77 -12.69
C GLY A 49 3.33 -0.82 -11.62
N SER A 50 2.73 0.37 -11.52
CA SER A 50 3.17 1.46 -10.64
C SER A 50 2.15 1.75 -9.52
N ILE A 51 1.36 0.73 -9.16
CA ILE A 51 0.28 0.83 -8.17
C ILE A 51 0.77 0.30 -6.81
N PHE A 52 0.45 1.04 -5.76
CA PHE A 52 0.69 0.65 -4.38
C PHE A 52 -0.54 0.94 -3.50
N VAL A 53 -0.59 0.30 -2.34
CA VAL A 53 -1.54 0.64 -1.27
C VAL A 53 -0.73 1.06 -0.05
N VAL A 54 -1.09 2.21 0.53
CA VAL A 54 -0.51 2.69 1.79
C VAL A 54 -1.53 2.52 2.90
N PHE A 55 -1.08 1.94 4.00
CA PHE A 55 -1.77 1.96 5.28
C PHE A 55 -1.07 2.97 6.17
N GLN A 56 -1.82 3.90 6.74
CA GLN A 56 -1.30 4.92 7.64
C GLN A 56 -2.09 4.95 8.95
N GLN A 57 -1.44 5.29 10.05
CA GLN A 57 -2.11 5.30 11.35
C GLN A 57 -3.23 6.34 11.34
N ALA A 58 -4.43 5.93 11.76
CA ALA A 58 -5.53 6.85 12.00
C ALA A 58 -5.18 7.79 13.17
N THR A 59 -5.56 9.06 13.07
CA THR A 59 -5.31 10.09 14.10
C THR A 59 -6.49 10.22 15.06
#